data_AF-A0A379WJI8-F1
#
_entry.id   AF-A0A379WJI8-F1
#
_cell.length_a   1.000
_cell.length_b   1.000
_cell.length_c   1.000
_cell.angle_alpha   90.00
_cell.angle_beta   90.00
_cell.angle_gamma   90.00
#
_symmetry.space_group_name_H-M   'P 1'
#
loop_
_entity.id
_entity.type
_entity.pdbx_description
1 polymer ?
#
loop_
_entity_poly.entity_id
_entity_poly.type
_entity_poly.pdbx_seq_one_letter_code
_entity_poly.pdbx_strand_id
1 'polypeptide(L)'
;MDGRRAGGNAGTDWFTGGGFGFGWHYNGAGTPGRKGIILSGFSGSTTVPPVHDSTDYKGYSSTIPIARFMDAILEPGKIINWNGKSVKLPPLKMCVFAGTNPFHRHQQINRIIEGWRKLETVIAIDNQWTSTCRFADIVLPATTQFERNDLDQFGNHSNRGIIAMKQVVSPQF
;
A
#
# COMPACT_ATOMS: atom_id res chain seq x y z
N MET A 1 21.89 -14.67 12.83
CA MET A 1 21.15 -13.74 13.72
C MET A 1 21.76 -12.37 13.46
N ASP A 2 21.25 -11.57 12.54
CA ASP A 2 20.09 -10.66 12.70
C ASP A 2 19.42 -10.50 11.32
N GLY A 3 18.12 -10.78 11.26
CA GLY A 3 17.33 -10.80 10.04
C GLY A 3 16.40 -9.59 9.98
N ARG A 4 16.74 -8.61 9.14
CA ARG A 4 15.81 -7.57 8.69
C ARG A 4 15.43 -7.85 7.25
N ARG A 5 14.30 -8.54 7.06
CA ARG A 5 13.63 -8.64 5.75
C ARG A 5 12.98 -7.29 5.44
N ALA A 6 13.66 -6.48 4.62
CA ALA A 6 13.04 -5.34 3.95
C ALA A 6 11.98 -5.85 2.95
N GLY A 7 10.88 -5.09 2.84
CA GLY A 7 9.62 -5.48 2.22
C GLY A 7 9.71 -6.03 0.79
N GLY A 8 8.78 -6.95 0.50
CA GLY A 8 8.67 -7.62 -0.78
C GLY A 8 8.29 -6.67 -1.91
N ASN A 9 9.23 -6.43 -2.82
CA ASN A 9 8.90 -6.06 -4.19
C ASN A 9 8.28 -7.30 -4.87
N ALA A 10 7.14 -7.12 -5.51
CA ALA A 10 6.47 -8.16 -6.29
C ALA A 10 7.34 -8.51 -7.52
N GLY A 11 8.24 -9.48 -7.33
CA GLY A 11 8.91 -10.18 -8.42
C GLY A 11 8.00 -11.28 -8.95
N THR A 12 7.84 -11.33 -10.25
CA THR A 12 7.26 -12.47 -10.97
C THR A 12 8.30 -13.58 -11.03
N ASP A 13 8.12 -14.62 -10.21
CA ASP A 13 9.00 -15.79 -10.10
C ASP A 13 8.82 -16.74 -11.29
N TRP A 14 9.64 -16.62 -12.35
CA TRP A 14 9.57 -17.52 -13.50
C TRP A 14 10.63 -18.65 -13.50
N PHE A 15 11.61 -18.65 -12.58
CA PHE A 15 12.50 -19.79 -12.31
C PHE A 15 13.04 -19.76 -10.87
N THR A 16 13.41 -20.93 -10.34
CA THR A 16 14.02 -21.09 -9.01
C THR A 16 15.35 -20.33 -8.92
N GLY A 17 15.34 -19.17 -8.25
CA GLY A 17 16.55 -18.60 -7.65
C GLY A 17 17.12 -17.30 -8.22
N GLY A 18 16.37 -16.49 -8.99
CA GLY A 18 16.89 -15.18 -9.40
C GLY A 18 15.86 -14.27 -10.06
N GLY A 19 15.21 -13.42 -9.27
CA GLY A 19 14.46 -12.28 -9.81
C GLY A 19 15.41 -11.12 -10.10
N PHE A 20 15.32 -10.53 -11.30
CA PHE A 20 16.04 -9.29 -11.62
C PHE A 20 15.17 -8.08 -11.23
N GLY A 21 15.72 -7.18 -10.42
CA GLY A 21 15.03 -5.98 -9.96
C GLY A 21 15.31 -4.78 -10.86
N PHE A 22 14.27 -4.21 -11.47
CA PHE A 22 14.32 -2.89 -12.10
C PHE A 22 13.89 -1.83 -11.09
N GLY A 23 14.81 -1.46 -10.19
CA GLY A 23 14.60 -0.42 -9.17
C GLY A 23 15.59 0.75 -9.27
N TRP A 24 16.49 0.73 -10.25
CA TRP A 24 17.74 1.50 -10.18
C TRP A 24 17.57 3.01 -10.38
N HIS A 25 16.47 3.49 -10.98
CA HIS A 25 16.32 4.93 -11.27
C HIS A 25 15.08 5.61 -10.66
N TYR A 26 14.10 4.87 -10.13
CA TYR A 26 12.86 5.51 -9.66
C TYR A 26 13.07 6.35 -8.38
N ASN A 27 14.02 5.96 -7.54
CA ASN A 27 14.33 6.62 -6.27
C ASN A 27 15.78 7.11 -6.16
N GLY A 28 16.54 7.04 -7.26
CA GLY A 28 17.94 7.47 -7.32
C GLY A 28 18.96 6.45 -6.79
N ALA A 29 18.69 5.14 -6.91
CA ALA A 29 19.66 4.12 -6.53
C ALA A 29 20.93 4.23 -7.40
N GLY A 30 22.10 4.21 -6.77
CA GLY A 30 23.39 4.48 -7.44
C GLY A 30 23.82 5.94 -7.46
N THR A 31 22.98 6.88 -6.98
CA THR A 31 23.43 8.27 -6.75
C THR A 31 24.42 8.32 -5.58
N PRO A 32 25.53 9.07 -5.66
CA PRO A 32 26.46 9.23 -4.55
C PRO A 32 25.73 9.69 -3.28
N GLY A 33 25.87 8.88 -2.23
CA GLY A 33 25.27 9.14 -0.93
C GLY A 33 26.08 10.12 -0.09
N ARG A 34 25.37 10.96 0.67
CA ARG A 34 25.94 11.76 1.76
C ARG A 34 25.70 11.06 3.09
N LYS A 35 26.59 11.24 4.07
CA LYS A 35 26.29 10.99 5.49
C LYS A 35 25.34 12.08 6.02
N GLY A 36 24.09 12.06 5.58
CA GLY A 36 23.04 13.02 5.94
C GLY A 36 22.07 12.45 6.99
N ILE A 37 21.21 13.31 7.51
CA ILE A 37 20.12 12.92 8.40
C ILE A 37 19.08 12.17 7.56
N ILE A 38 18.66 11.00 8.04
CA ILE A 38 17.57 10.21 7.47
C ILE A 38 16.34 10.47 8.32
N LEU A 39 15.26 10.93 7.71
CA LEU A 39 13.98 11.05 8.39
C LEU A 39 13.46 9.63 8.65
N SER A 40 13.32 9.24 9.92
CA SER A 40 12.75 7.94 10.24
C SER A 40 11.28 7.91 9.87
N GLY A 41 10.83 6.81 9.25
CA GLY A 41 9.41 6.54 9.10
C GLY A 41 8.74 6.22 10.44
N PHE A 42 7.41 6.26 10.45
CA PHE A 42 6.63 5.71 11.56
C PHE A 42 6.89 4.20 11.65
N SER A 43 7.40 3.74 12.79
CA SER A 43 7.60 2.31 13.02
C SER A 43 6.25 1.63 13.12
N GLY A 44 6.00 0.62 12.26
CA GLY A 44 4.83 -0.25 12.38
C GLY A 44 4.88 -1.18 13.61
N SER A 45 6.02 -1.22 14.30
CA SER A 45 6.18 -1.91 15.59
C SER A 45 6.26 -0.85 16.69
N THR A 46 5.20 -0.74 17.49
CA THR A 46 5.14 0.14 18.66
C THR A 46 5.38 -0.67 19.92
N THR A 47 6.22 -0.18 20.83
CA THR A 47 6.35 -0.73 22.18
C THR A 47 5.13 -0.46 23.06
N VAL A 48 4.26 0.46 22.63
CA VAL A 48 2.97 0.74 23.27
C VAL A 48 1.99 -0.36 22.87
N PRO A 49 1.39 -1.08 23.84
CA PRO A 49 0.37 -2.08 23.54
C PRO A 49 -0.86 -1.42 22.89
N PRO A 50 -1.50 -2.08 21.92
CA PRO A 50 -2.68 -1.54 21.27
C PRO A 50 -3.82 -1.36 22.28
N VAL A 51 -4.57 -0.26 22.17
CA VAL A 51 -5.75 0.02 23.02
C VAL A 51 -6.83 -1.05 22.84
N HIS A 52 -6.90 -1.65 21.65
CA HIS A 52 -7.75 -2.79 21.34
C HIS A 52 -6.88 -3.92 20.80
N ASP A 53 -6.51 -4.88 21.66
CA ASP A 53 -5.85 -6.10 21.24
C ASP A 53 -6.91 -7.12 20.79
N SER A 54 -6.82 -7.53 19.53
CA SER A 54 -7.65 -8.62 19.02
C SER A 54 -6.77 -9.53 18.19
N THR A 55 -6.51 -10.71 18.71
CA THR A 55 -5.79 -11.79 18.01
C THR A 55 -6.74 -12.77 17.33
N ASP A 56 -8.03 -12.72 17.68
CA ASP A 56 -9.08 -13.52 17.06
C ASP A 56 -9.79 -12.74 15.96
N TYR A 57 -9.46 -13.08 14.73
CA TYR A 57 -10.06 -12.50 13.53
C TYR A 57 -11.38 -13.15 13.14
N LYS A 58 -12.02 -13.97 14.00
CA LYS A 58 -13.34 -14.60 13.78
C LYS A 58 -13.45 -15.33 12.44
N GLY A 59 -12.41 -16.06 12.06
CA GLY A 59 -12.33 -16.80 10.80
C GLY A 59 -11.91 -15.97 9.57
N TYR A 60 -11.65 -14.67 9.74
CA TYR A 60 -10.95 -13.84 8.76
C TYR A 60 -9.43 -13.97 8.93
N SER A 61 -8.66 -13.34 8.05
CA SER A 61 -7.19 -13.41 8.06
C SER A 61 -6.58 -12.10 8.51
N SER A 62 -5.55 -12.17 9.35
CA SER A 62 -4.70 -11.03 9.72
C SER A 62 -3.85 -10.54 8.54
N THR A 63 -3.64 -11.38 7.52
CA THR A 63 -2.74 -11.09 6.42
C THR A 63 -3.24 -11.73 5.14
N ILE A 64 -3.23 -10.95 4.06
CA ILE A 64 -3.48 -11.46 2.71
C ILE A 64 -2.32 -11.06 1.81
N PRO A 65 -1.88 -11.94 0.89
CA PRO A 65 -0.96 -11.52 -0.16
C PRO A 65 -1.60 -10.40 -0.99
N ILE A 66 -0.93 -9.25 -1.09
CA ILE A 66 -1.51 -8.02 -1.65
C ILE A 66 -2.05 -8.21 -3.08
N ALA A 67 -1.36 -8.98 -3.91
CA ALA A 67 -1.78 -9.25 -5.29
C ALA A 67 -3.00 -10.19 -5.40
N ARG A 68 -3.44 -10.80 -4.28
CA ARG A 68 -4.53 -11.79 -4.23
C ARG A 68 -5.80 -11.22 -3.61
N PHE A 69 -5.87 -9.91 -3.36
CA PHE A 69 -7.07 -9.29 -2.79
C PHE A 69 -8.30 -9.46 -3.70
N MET A 70 -8.12 -9.38 -5.03
CA MET A 70 -9.20 -9.67 -6.00
C MET A 70 -9.68 -11.11 -5.96
N ASP A 71 -8.74 -12.07 -5.84
CA ASP A 71 -9.07 -13.48 -5.69
C ASP A 71 -9.88 -13.69 -4.39
N ALA A 72 -9.55 -12.96 -3.32
CA ALA A 72 -10.26 -13.03 -2.04
C ALA A 72 -11.69 -12.47 -2.10
N ILE A 73 -11.91 -11.42 -2.90
CA ILE A 73 -13.26 -10.86 -3.15
C ILE A 73 -14.11 -11.82 -3.99
N LEU A 74 -13.53 -12.39 -5.04
CA LEU A 74 -14.27 -13.20 -6.00
C LEU A 74 -14.52 -14.63 -5.51
N GLU A 75 -13.55 -15.23 -4.82
CA GLU A 75 -13.52 -16.64 -4.39
C GLU A 75 -13.13 -16.75 -2.90
N PRO A 76 -13.98 -16.27 -1.97
CA PRO A 76 -13.70 -16.36 -0.54
C PRO A 76 -13.58 -17.83 -0.09
N GLY A 77 -12.60 -18.12 0.77
CA GLY A 77 -12.34 -19.45 1.31
C GLY A 77 -11.40 -20.33 0.47
N LYS A 78 -11.01 -19.89 -0.72
CA LYS A 78 -9.99 -20.58 -1.55
C LYS A 78 -8.66 -20.66 -0.82
N ILE A 79 -8.02 -21.83 -0.89
CA ILE A 79 -6.70 -22.06 -0.32
C ILE A 79 -5.66 -21.91 -1.42
N ILE A 80 -4.67 -21.04 -1.19
CA ILE A 80 -3.55 -20.80 -2.11
C ILE A 80 -2.23 -21.15 -1.42
N ASN A 81 -1.24 -21.57 -2.21
CA ASN A 81 0.13 -21.68 -1.72
C ASN A 81 0.83 -20.33 -1.89
N TRP A 82 1.39 -19.80 -0.81
CA TRP A 82 2.12 -18.54 -0.80
C TRP A 82 3.37 -18.66 0.08
N ASN A 83 4.54 -18.51 -0.53
CA ASN A 83 5.84 -18.56 0.16
C ASN A 83 6.02 -19.83 1.03
N GLY A 84 5.63 -20.99 0.49
CA GLY A 84 5.70 -22.29 1.19
C GLY A 84 4.64 -22.50 2.28
N LYS A 85 3.65 -21.61 2.39
CA LYS A 85 2.54 -21.71 3.35
C LYS A 85 1.21 -21.77 2.63
N SER A 86 0.29 -22.58 3.15
CA SER A 86 -1.10 -22.55 2.71
C SER A 86 -1.83 -21.37 3.35
N VAL A 87 -2.38 -20.49 2.53
CA VAL A 87 -3.14 -19.31 2.97
C VAL A 87 -4.57 -19.46 2.49
N LYS A 88 -5.53 -19.35 3.42
CA LYS A 88 -6.95 -19.30 3.10
C LYS A 88 -7.36 -17.84 2.85
N LEU A 89 -7.97 -17.57 1.69
CA LEU A 89 -8.42 -16.23 1.36
C LEU A 89 -9.66 -15.87 2.21
N PRO A 90 -9.63 -14.77 2.97
CA PRO A 90 -10.78 -14.35 3.77
C PRO A 90 -11.85 -13.72 2.87
N PRO A 91 -13.14 -13.77 3.27
CA PRO A 91 -14.15 -12.94 2.63
C PRO A 91 -13.86 -11.47 2.90
N LEU A 92 -13.88 -10.65 1.86
CA LEU A 92 -13.73 -9.20 1.95
C LEU A 92 -15.08 -8.55 1.63
N LYS A 93 -15.59 -7.76 2.57
CA LYS A 93 -16.90 -7.08 2.44
C LYS A 93 -16.76 -5.58 2.25
N MET A 94 -15.79 -4.98 2.93
CA MET A 94 -15.55 -3.54 2.90
C MET A 94 -14.10 -3.25 2.56
N CYS A 95 -13.86 -2.21 1.76
CA CYS A 95 -12.52 -1.75 1.41
C CYS A 95 -12.40 -0.24 1.56
N VAL A 96 -11.28 0.22 2.13
CA VAL A 96 -10.91 1.65 2.21
C VAL A 96 -9.63 1.87 1.43
N PHE A 97 -9.68 2.75 0.43
CA PHE A 97 -8.55 3.11 -0.41
C PHE A 97 -8.19 4.57 -0.17
N ALA A 98 -6.97 4.82 0.32
CA ALA A 98 -6.45 6.17 0.52
C ALA A 98 -5.17 6.39 -0.30
N GLY A 99 -5.18 7.36 -1.21
CA GLY A 99 -4.04 7.65 -2.09
C GLY A 99 -3.66 6.50 -3.03
N THR A 100 -4.62 5.63 -3.36
CA THR A 100 -4.44 4.46 -4.23
C THR A 100 -5.37 4.53 -5.42
N ASN A 101 -4.91 4.08 -6.60
CA ASN A 101 -5.80 3.73 -7.70
C ASN A 101 -5.67 2.24 -8.10
N PRO A 102 -6.48 1.31 -7.55
CA PRO A 102 -6.42 -0.11 -7.92
C PRO A 102 -6.83 -0.39 -9.36
N PHE A 103 -7.72 0.42 -9.96
CA PHE A 103 -8.12 0.27 -11.37
C PHE A 103 -6.97 0.53 -12.35
N HIS A 104 -5.95 1.29 -11.92
CA HIS A 104 -4.73 1.51 -12.70
C HIS A 104 -3.62 0.50 -12.35
N ARG A 105 -3.46 0.15 -11.07
CA ARG A 105 -2.34 -0.68 -10.59
C ARG A 105 -2.56 -2.18 -10.74
N HIS A 106 -3.81 -2.64 -10.76
CA HIS A 106 -4.14 -4.05 -10.78
C HIS A 106 -4.54 -4.51 -12.19
N GLN A 107 -4.20 -5.75 -12.53
CA GLN A 107 -4.44 -6.29 -13.88
C GLN A 107 -5.90 -6.73 -14.07
N GLN A 108 -6.30 -6.88 -15.33
CA GLN A 108 -7.62 -7.39 -15.74
C GLN A 108 -8.79 -6.52 -15.24
N ILE A 109 -9.00 -5.37 -15.87
CA ILE A 109 -10.00 -4.37 -15.44
C ILE A 109 -11.42 -4.95 -15.35
N ASN A 110 -11.83 -5.80 -16.29
CA ASN A 110 -13.17 -6.42 -16.24
C ASN A 110 -13.37 -7.26 -14.98
N ARG A 111 -12.33 -8.00 -14.57
CA ARG A 111 -12.33 -8.81 -13.35
C ARG A 111 -12.39 -7.93 -12.09
N ILE A 112 -11.72 -6.78 -12.11
CA ILE A 112 -11.82 -5.78 -11.04
C ILE A 112 -13.25 -5.27 -10.91
N ILE A 113 -13.91 -4.93 -12.03
CA ILE A 113 -15.29 -4.46 -12.03
C ILE A 113 -16.25 -5.51 -11.45
N GLU A 114 -16.07 -6.78 -11.82
CA GLU A 114 -16.83 -7.90 -11.24
C GLU A 114 -16.63 -8.03 -9.73
N GLY A 115 -15.38 -7.95 -9.27
CA GLY A 115 -15.05 -7.99 -7.84
C GLY A 115 -15.62 -6.80 -7.09
N TRP A 116 -15.51 -5.59 -7.64
CA TRP A 116 -16.01 -4.35 -7.03
C TRP A 116 -17.51 -4.42 -6.73
N ARG A 117 -18.29 -5.03 -7.63
CA ARG A 117 -19.75 -5.21 -7.45
C ARG A 117 -20.12 -6.20 -6.34
N LYS A 118 -19.20 -7.05 -5.89
CA LYS A 118 -19.43 -7.99 -4.78
C LYS A 118 -19.13 -7.38 -3.41
N LEU A 119 -18.41 -6.26 -3.37
CA LEU A 119 -18.15 -5.55 -2.12
C LEU A 119 -19.44 -4.88 -1.64
N GLU A 120 -19.66 -4.90 -0.33
CA GLU A 120 -20.80 -4.25 0.31
C GLU A 120 -20.55 -2.75 0.49
N THR A 121 -19.29 -2.34 0.65
CA THR A 121 -18.92 -0.92 0.81
C THR A 121 -17.50 -0.65 0.35
N VAL A 122 -17.33 0.40 -0.46
CA VAL A 122 -16.04 0.91 -0.91
C VAL A 122 -15.93 2.39 -0.56
N ILE A 123 -14.90 2.74 0.21
CA ILE A 123 -14.55 4.12 0.53
C ILE A 123 -13.29 4.50 -0.22
N ALA A 124 -13.32 5.62 -0.93
CA ALA A 124 -12.16 6.22 -1.58
C ALA A 124 -11.81 7.56 -0.94
N ILE A 125 -10.54 7.74 -0.58
CA ILE A 125 -9.98 8.97 -0.02
C ILE A 125 -8.91 9.46 -1.00
N ASP A 126 -9.23 10.54 -1.71
CA ASP A 126 -8.42 11.04 -2.82
C ASP A 126 -8.59 12.55 -2.96
N ASN A 127 -7.58 13.20 -3.54
CA ASN A 127 -7.62 14.62 -3.90
C ASN A 127 -8.08 14.81 -5.36
N GLN A 128 -8.19 13.74 -6.13
CA GLN A 128 -8.63 13.74 -7.52
C GLN A 128 -9.79 12.77 -7.76
N TRP A 129 -10.62 13.07 -8.75
CA TRP A 129 -11.72 12.22 -9.19
C TRP A 129 -11.21 11.04 -10.05
N THR A 130 -10.48 10.12 -9.41
CA THR A 130 -9.88 8.95 -10.05
C THR A 130 -10.92 7.88 -10.41
N SER A 131 -10.51 6.88 -11.22
CA SER A 131 -11.35 5.71 -11.52
C SER A 131 -11.80 4.98 -10.26
N THR A 132 -10.97 4.94 -9.21
CA THR A 132 -11.34 4.37 -7.91
C THR A 132 -12.46 5.17 -7.24
N CYS A 133 -12.40 6.50 -7.26
CA CYS A 133 -13.49 7.34 -6.76
C CYS A 133 -14.78 7.14 -7.55
N ARG A 134 -14.68 6.95 -8.87
CA ARG A 134 -15.84 6.71 -9.74
C ARG A 134 -16.59 5.41 -9.45
N PHE A 135 -15.93 4.40 -8.91
CA PHE A 135 -16.52 3.14 -8.53
C PHE A 135 -16.66 2.98 -7.00
N ALA A 136 -16.50 4.05 -6.21
CA ALA A 136 -16.68 4.02 -4.76
C ALA A 136 -18.11 4.38 -4.36
N ASP A 137 -18.55 3.87 -3.21
CA ASP A 137 -19.84 4.24 -2.61
C ASP A 137 -19.75 5.56 -1.85
N ILE A 138 -18.62 5.80 -1.17
CA ILE A 138 -18.34 7.02 -0.43
C ILE A 138 -16.99 7.56 -0.89
N VAL A 139 -16.96 8.84 -1.27
CA VAL A 139 -15.74 9.57 -1.63
C VAL A 139 -15.49 10.67 -0.59
N LEU A 140 -14.32 10.62 0.04
CA LEU A 140 -13.87 11.64 1.00
C LEU A 140 -12.75 12.48 0.35
N PRO A 141 -12.95 13.80 0.19
CA PRO A 141 -11.93 14.65 -0.42
C PRO A 141 -10.74 14.84 0.53
N ALA A 142 -9.52 14.68 0.01
CA ALA A 142 -8.27 14.88 0.74
C ALA A 142 -7.44 16.02 0.14
N THR A 143 -6.72 16.76 0.99
CA THR A 143 -5.92 17.91 0.53
C THR A 143 -4.62 17.47 -0.13
N THR A 144 -4.14 18.28 -1.06
CA THR A 144 -2.81 18.18 -1.65
C THR A 144 -1.72 18.54 -0.62
N GLN A 145 -0.48 18.16 -0.93
CA GLN A 145 0.68 18.52 -0.11
C GLN A 145 0.95 20.03 -0.05
N PHE A 146 0.43 20.83 -1.00
CA PHE A 146 0.63 22.27 -1.06
C PHE A 146 -0.35 23.03 -0.14
N GLU A 147 -1.37 22.35 0.38
CA GLU A 147 -2.41 22.91 1.24
C GLU A 147 -2.13 22.69 2.73
N ARG A 148 -0.97 22.13 3.10
CA ARG A 148 -0.58 21.86 4.49
C ARG A 148 0.93 22.03 4.69
N ASN A 149 1.33 22.04 5.96
CA ASN A 149 2.75 21.99 6.33
C ASN A 149 3.19 20.55 6.57
N ASP A 150 4.35 20.16 6.04
CA ASP A 150 4.91 18.82 6.19
C ASP A 150 6.47 18.84 6.17
N LEU A 151 7.09 17.69 6.41
CA LEU A 151 8.53 17.48 6.34
C LEU A 151 8.84 16.24 5.50
N ASP A 152 9.76 16.35 4.54
CA ASP A 152 10.16 15.23 3.68
C ASP A 152 11.68 15.08 3.59
N GLN A 153 12.13 13.87 3.27
CA GLN A 153 13.53 13.56 3.04
C GLN A 153 13.95 13.92 1.62
N PHE A 154 14.99 14.75 1.50
CA PHE A 154 15.54 15.10 0.21
C PHE A 154 16.52 14.04 -0.30
N GLY A 155 16.03 13.23 -1.24
CA GLY A 155 16.81 12.19 -1.91
C GLY A 155 16.83 10.88 -1.14
N ASN A 156 15.98 9.95 -1.58
CA ASN A 156 15.74 8.65 -0.94
C ASN A 156 17.05 7.83 -0.74
N HIS A 157 17.95 7.80 -1.73
CA HIS A 157 19.26 7.12 -1.59
C HIS A 157 20.45 8.07 -1.35
N SER A 158 20.34 9.33 -1.78
CA SER A 158 21.45 10.27 -1.68
C SER A 158 21.54 10.96 -0.31
N ASN A 159 20.46 10.91 0.49
CA ASN A 159 20.38 11.53 1.81
C ASN A 159 20.87 12.98 1.80
N ARG A 160 20.43 13.76 0.81
CA ARG A 160 20.96 15.12 0.57
C ARG A 160 20.60 16.07 1.70
N GLY A 161 19.43 15.89 2.31
CA GLY A 161 18.96 16.68 3.44
C GLY A 161 17.50 16.43 3.78
N ILE A 162 16.90 17.37 4.49
CA ILE A 162 15.47 17.42 4.83
C ILE A 162 14.88 18.68 4.20
N ILE A 163 13.65 18.59 3.70
CA ILE A 163 12.89 19.71 3.16
C ILE A 163 11.70 20.00 4.06
N ALA A 164 11.57 21.26 4.46
CA ALA A 164 10.33 21.77 5.06
C ALA A 164 9.35 22.15 3.95
N MET A 165 8.24 21.44 3.86
CA MET A 165 7.16 21.71 2.92
C MET A 165 6.20 22.68 3.58
N LYS A 166 6.36 23.98 3.31
CA LYS A 166 5.45 25.00 3.83
C LYS A 166 4.16 25.02 3.02
N GLN A 167 3.05 25.24 3.70
CA GLN A 167 1.75 25.48 3.08
C GLN A 167 1.84 26.66 2.12
N VAL A 168 1.41 26.45 0.88
CA VAL A 168 1.43 27.45 -0.19
C VAL A 168 0.07 28.15 -0.29
N VAL A 169 -1.01 27.39 -0.15
CA VAL A 169 -2.39 27.89 -0.22
C VAL A 169 -3.25 27.26 0.89
N SER A 170 -4.37 27.89 1.24
CA SER A 170 -5.37 27.28 2.15
C SER A 170 -6.07 26.07 1.49
N PRO A 171 -6.58 25.11 2.28
CA PRO A 171 -7.42 24.02 1.75
C PRO A 171 -8.58 24.55 0.91
N GLN A 172 -8.82 23.94 -0.24
CA GLN A 172 -9.86 24.39 -1.20
C GLN A 172 -11.27 23.86 -0.90
N PHE A 173 -11.44 23.03 0.13
CA PHE A 173 -12.70 22.45 0.59
C PHE A 173 -12.67 22.19 2.10
#